data_AF-A0A945PAL3-F1
#
_entry.id   AF-A0A945PAL3-F1
#
_cell.length_a   1.000
_cell.length_b   1.000
_cell.length_c   1.000
_cell.angle_alpha   90.00
_cell.angle_beta   90.00
_cell.angle_gamma   90.00
#
_symmetry.space_group_name_H-M   'P 1'
#
loop_
_entity.id
_entity.type
_entity.pdbx_description
1 polymer ?
#
loop_
_entity_poly.entity_id
_entity_poly.type
_entity_poly.pdbx_seq_one_letter_code
_entity_poly.pdbx_strand_id
1 'polypeptide(L)'
;SILFWTMIVSMAGGFTALPFLGISMPGPTVWGLLIATALLITLAYRLGIAAFTIASGAIVGPLRYLSLVWAAILGYVLWQDVPDLQAVAGAVIIIAAGLYIWRREAMLERLQEKEHE
;
A
#
# COMPACT_ATOMS: atom_id res chain seq x y z
N SER A 1 -8.89 10.90 19.34
CA SER A 1 -10.15 10.13 19.44
C SER A 1 -11.10 10.24 18.25
N ILE A 2 -10.90 11.13 17.28
CA ILE A 2 -11.72 11.16 16.04
C ILE A 2 -11.61 9.85 15.25
N LEU A 3 -10.39 9.33 15.05
CA LEU A 3 -10.16 8.11 14.27
C LEU A 3 -10.90 6.88 14.81
N PHE A 4 -10.94 6.75 16.14
CA PHE A 4 -11.66 5.66 16.81
C PHE A 4 -13.16 5.72 16.53
N TRP A 5 -13.76 6.91 16.67
CA TRP A 5 -15.17 7.11 16.37
C TRP A 5 -15.48 6.91 14.88
N THR A 6 -14.62 7.38 13.98
CA THR A 6 -14.82 7.16 12.54
C THR A 6 -14.75 5.68 12.17
N MET A 7 -13.90 4.89 12.82
CA MET A 7 -13.84 3.43 12.62
C MET A 7 -15.11 2.74 13.09
N ILE A 8 -15.61 3.07 14.29
CA ILE A 8 -16.86 2.50 14.82
C ILE A 8 -18.04 2.83 13.92
N VAL A 9 -18.18 4.10 13.52
CA VAL A 9 -19.29 4.55 12.67
C VAL A 9 -19.23 3.89 11.29
N SER A 10 -18.04 3.78 10.69
CA SER A 10 -17.87 3.12 9.39
C SER A 10 -18.17 1.62 9.47
N MET A 11 -17.76 0.95 10.55
CA MET A 11 -18.02 -0.48 10.76
C MET A 11 -19.52 -0.75 10.99
N ALA A 12 -20.16 0.04 11.85
CA ALA A 12 -21.59 -0.06 12.11
C ALA A 12 -22.41 0.24 10.85
N GLY A 13 -22.06 1.31 10.12
CA GLY A 13 -22.71 1.70 8.87
C GLY A 13 -22.56 0.65 7.76
N GLY A 14 -21.38 0.04 7.63
CA GLY A 14 -21.17 -1.05 6.69
C GLY A 14 -22.03 -2.27 7.00
N PHE A 15 -22.18 -2.61 8.29
CA PHE A 15 -22.97 -3.77 8.72
C PHE A 15 -24.48 -3.55 8.56
N THR A 16 -24.97 -2.35 8.85
CA THR A 16 -26.39 -2.01 8.67
C THR A 16 -26.78 -1.88 7.20
N ALA A 17 -25.84 -1.55 6.30
CA ALA A 17 -26.09 -1.45 4.86
C ALA A 17 -26.32 -2.82 4.17
N LEU A 18 -25.81 -3.92 4.73
CA LEU A 18 -25.92 -5.27 4.16
C LEU A 18 -27.36 -5.69 3.81
N PRO A 19 -28.36 -5.58 4.72
CA PRO A 19 -29.74 -5.92 4.40
C PRO A 19 -30.38 -5.00 3.35
N PHE A 20 -30.01 -3.72 3.29
CA PHE A 20 -30.56 -2.79 2.29
C PHE A 20 -30.03 -3.06 0.87
N LEU A 21 -28.84 -3.65 0.76
CA LEU A 21 -28.20 -4.02 -0.51
C LEU A 21 -28.55 -5.45 -0.97
N GLY A 22 -29.34 -6.19 -0.19
CA GLY A 22 -29.67 -7.59 -0.50
C GLY A 22 -28.48 -8.56 -0.42
N ILE A 23 -27.41 -8.15 0.27
CA ILE A 23 -26.20 -8.97 0.43
C ILE A 23 -26.43 -9.94 1.58
N SER A 24 -26.40 -11.24 1.29
CA SER A 24 -26.50 -12.30 2.29
C SER A 24 -25.25 -12.33 3.19
N MET A 25 -25.43 -12.78 4.44
CA MET A 25 -24.35 -12.86 5.41
C MET A 25 -23.17 -13.70 4.86
N PRO A 26 -21.92 -13.21 4.99
CA PRO A 26 -20.77 -13.93 4.47
C PRO A 26 -20.65 -15.33 5.09
N GLY A 27 -20.30 -16.33 4.28
CA GLY A 27 -20.04 -17.68 4.76
C GLY A 27 -18.75 -17.78 5.61
N PRO A 28 -18.54 -18.90 6.32
CA PRO A 28 -17.39 -19.08 7.22
C PRO A 28 -16.02 -18.85 6.57
N THR A 29 -15.87 -19.23 5.30
CA THR A 29 -14.65 -19.00 4.51
C THR A 29 -14.35 -17.51 4.34
N VAL A 30 -15.38 -16.71 4.06
CA VAL A 30 -15.23 -15.25 3.89
C VAL A 30 -14.85 -14.59 5.20
N TRP A 31 -15.45 -15.02 6.31
CA TRP A 31 -15.05 -14.57 7.65
C TRP A 31 -13.58 -14.88 7.95
N GLY A 32 -13.11 -16.09 7.61
CA GLY A 32 -11.70 -16.45 7.74
C GLY A 32 -10.77 -15.52 6.95
N LEU A 33 -11.13 -15.21 5.69
CA LEU A 33 -10.38 -14.28 4.84
C LEU A 33 -10.40 -12.84 5.38
N LEU A 34 -11.54 -12.37 5.92
CA LEU A 34 -11.64 -11.04 6.53
C LEU A 34 -10.74 -10.91 7.76
N ILE A 35 -10.70 -11.93 8.62
CA ILE A 35 -9.80 -11.94 9.80
C ILE A 35 -8.35 -11.99 9.35
N ALA A 36 -8.00 -12.84 8.38
CA ALA A 36 -6.64 -12.95 7.86
C ALA A 36 -6.16 -11.63 7.25
N THR A 37 -6.98 -10.98 6.43
CA THR A 37 -6.63 -9.68 5.83
C THR A 37 -6.50 -8.60 6.90
N ALA A 38 -7.38 -8.55 7.91
CA ALA A 38 -7.27 -7.59 9.02
C ALA A 38 -5.96 -7.76 9.80
N LEU A 39 -5.54 -8.99 10.10
CA LEU A 39 -4.27 -9.28 10.77
C LEU A 39 -3.06 -8.85 9.91
N LEU A 40 -3.07 -9.20 8.62
CA LEU A 40 -1.99 -8.83 7.69
C LEU A 40 -1.88 -7.31 7.53
N ILE A 41 -3.01 -6.60 7.38
CA ILE A 41 -3.04 -5.14 7.29
C ILE A 41 -2.48 -4.53 8.58
N THR A 42 -2.92 -5.00 9.74
CA THR A 42 -2.44 -4.50 11.04
C THR A 42 -0.93 -4.68 11.18
N LEU A 43 -0.41 -5.84 10.79
CA LEU A 43 1.02 -6.13 10.80
C LEU A 43 1.79 -5.20 9.84
N ALA A 44 1.28 -5.02 8.61
CA ALA A 44 1.89 -4.12 7.63
C ALA A 44 1.95 -2.67 8.12
N TYR A 45 0.88 -2.17 8.75
CA TYR A 45 0.87 -0.84 9.35
C TYR A 45 1.89 -0.70 10.48
N ARG A 46 1.99 -1.70 11.37
CA ARG A 46 2.96 -1.70 12.47
C ARG A 46 4.40 -1.68 11.96
N LEU A 47 4.70 -2.49 10.96
CA LEU A 47 6.00 -2.51 10.29
C LEU A 47 6.29 -1.19 9.57
N GLY A 48 5.29 -0.62 8.91
CA GLY A 48 5.42 0.69 8.26
C GLY A 48 5.77 1.80 9.24
N ILE A 49 5.06 1.87 10.37
CA ILE A 49 5.36 2.84 11.42
C ILE A 49 6.79 2.64 11.96
N ALA A 50 7.20 1.40 12.21
CA ALA A 50 8.55 1.09 12.66
C ALA A 50 9.63 1.52 11.63
N ALA A 51 9.39 1.31 10.33
CA ALA A 51 10.30 1.73 9.27
C ALA A 51 10.52 3.25 9.27
N PHE A 52 9.45 4.04 9.49
CA PHE A 52 9.56 5.51 9.60
C PHE A 52 10.32 5.97 10.85
N THR A 53 10.43 5.14 11.90
CA THR A 53 11.23 5.49 13.09
C THR A 53 12.71 5.20 12.92
N ILE A 54 13.08 4.33 11.98
CA ILE A 54 14.47 3.85 11.79
C ILE A 54 15.13 4.50 10.58
N ALA A 55 14.38 4.78 9.51
CA ALA A 55 14.89 5.36 8.27
C ALA A 55 14.37 6.80 8.05
N SER A 56 15.21 7.66 7.45
CA SER A 56 14.79 9.01 7.07
C SER A 56 13.63 8.95 6.06
N GLY A 57 12.70 9.91 6.13
CA GLY A 57 11.52 9.92 5.26
C GLY A 57 11.83 9.87 3.76
N ALA A 58 13.05 10.24 3.36
CA ALA A 58 13.56 10.15 2.00
C ALA A 58 13.66 8.70 1.48
N ILE A 59 13.94 7.72 2.34
CA ILE A 59 14.08 6.30 1.96
C ILE A 59 12.72 5.60 1.98
N VAL A 60 11.85 5.95 2.92
CA VAL A 60 10.55 5.30 3.11
C VAL A 60 9.51 5.76 2.08
N GLY A 61 9.61 7.00 1.59
CA GLY A 61 8.74 7.53 0.53
C GLY A 61 8.73 6.65 -0.74
N PRO A 62 9.90 6.37 -1.35
CA PRO A 62 10.04 5.50 -2.53
C PRO A 62 9.46 4.08 -2.32
N LEU A 63 9.72 3.47 -1.16
CA LEU A 63 9.21 2.14 -0.81
C LEU A 63 7.68 2.05 -0.84
N ARG A 64 7.00 3.13 -0.46
CA ARG A 64 5.54 3.19 -0.50
C ARG A 64 4.99 3.15 -1.93
N TYR A 65 5.69 3.73 -2.90
CA TYR A 65 5.31 3.59 -4.31
C TYR A 65 5.59 2.19 -4.86
N LEU A 66 6.61 1.49 -4.35
CA LEU A 66 6.89 0.10 -4.73
C LEU A 66 5.71 -0.84 -4.37
N SER A 67 4.93 -0.52 -3.34
CA SER A 67 3.71 -1.27 -3.00
C SER A 67 2.69 -1.29 -4.14
N LEU A 68 2.62 -0.24 -4.97
CA LEU A 68 1.73 -0.19 -6.13
C LEU A 68 2.17 -1.15 -7.23
N VAL A 69 3.49 -1.29 -7.42
CA VAL A 69 4.07 -2.26 -8.35
C VAL A 69 3.75 -3.67 -7.88
N TRP A 70 3.93 -3.97 -6.60
CA TRP A 70 3.57 -5.26 -6.02
C TRP A 70 2.06 -5.54 -6.09
N ALA A 71 1.21 -4.54 -5.87
CA ALA A 71 -0.23 -4.68 -6.02
C ALA A 71 -0.63 -5.04 -7.46
N ALA A 72 0.00 -4.43 -8.47
CA ALA A 72 -0.23 -4.76 -9.88
C ALA A 72 0.22 -6.19 -10.21
N ILE A 73 1.41 -6.59 -9.74
CA ILE A 73 1.94 -7.93 -9.97
C ILE A 73 1.04 -8.99 -9.32
N LEU A 74 0.69 -8.81 -8.04
CA LEU A 74 -0.18 -9.73 -7.33
C LEU A 74 -1.60 -9.73 -7.90
N GLY A 75 -2.09 -8.58 -8.36
CA GLY A 75 -3.32 -8.41 -9.13
C GLY A 75 -3.38 -9.38 -10.32
N TYR A 76 -2.37 -9.28 -11.17
CA TYR A 76 -2.25 -10.14 -12.35
C TYR A 76 -2.06 -11.62 -11.97
N VAL A 77 -1.17 -11.94 -11.01
CA VAL A 77 -0.88 -13.34 -10.66
C VAL A 77 -2.08 -14.05 -10.05
N LEU A 78 -2.78 -13.41 -9.10
CA LEU A 78 -3.85 -14.04 -8.33
C LEU A 78 -5.21 -13.98 -9.03
N TRP A 79 -5.49 -12.90 -9.77
CA TRP A 79 -6.80 -12.67 -10.38
C TRP A 79 -6.78 -12.67 -11.91
N GLN A 80 -5.61 -12.77 -12.55
CA GLN A 80 -5.46 -12.65 -14.01
C GLN A 80 -6.04 -11.34 -14.56
N ASP A 81 -6.17 -10.32 -13.71
CA ASP A 81 -6.63 -8.99 -14.10
C ASP A 81 -5.55 -8.31 -14.94
N VAL A 82 -5.83 -8.18 -16.23
CA VAL A 82 -4.94 -7.49 -17.16
C VAL A 82 -5.10 -5.99 -16.97
N PRO A 83 -4.03 -5.25 -16.64
CA PRO A 83 -4.12 -3.81 -16.44
C PRO A 83 -4.56 -3.10 -17.73
N ASP A 84 -5.64 -2.32 -17.62
CA ASP A 84 -6.12 -1.46 -18.71
C ASP A 84 -5.13 -0.30 -18.96
N LEU A 85 -5.32 0.43 -20.07
CA LEU A 85 -4.43 1.49 -20.54
C LEU A 85 -4.14 2.55 -19.47
N GLN A 86 -5.13 2.85 -18.61
CA GLN A 86 -4.99 3.77 -17.49
C GLN A 86 -4.02 3.24 -16.41
N ALA A 87 -4.10 1.95 -16.09
CA ALA A 87 -3.20 1.30 -15.14
C ALA A 87 -1.77 1.23 -15.70
N VAL A 88 -1.62 0.98 -17.00
CA VAL A 88 -0.31 1.01 -17.68
C VAL A 88 0.30 2.41 -17.65
N ALA A 89 -0.48 3.46 -17.94
CA ALA A 89 -0.01 4.84 -17.86
C ALA A 89 0.45 5.22 -16.44
N GLY A 90 -0.30 4.81 -15.41
CA GLY A 90 0.09 4.98 -14.01
C GLY A 90 1.38 4.23 -13.68
N ALA A 91 1.54 3.00 -14.15
CA ALA A 91 2.74 2.19 -13.93
C ALA A 91 3.98 2.84 -14.54
N VAL A 92 3.89 3.40 -15.75
CA VAL A 92 4.99 4.13 -16.41
C VAL A 92 5.45 5.32 -15.57
N ILE A 93 4.51 6.11 -15.02
CA ILE A 93 4.83 7.26 -14.17
C ILE A 93 5.56 6.81 -12.90
N ILE A 94 5.09 5.73 -12.26
CA ILE A 94 5.71 5.19 -11.04
C ILE A 94 7.14 4.70 -11.34
N ILE A 95 7.34 3.97 -12.44
CA ILE A 95 8.67 3.49 -12.85
C ILE A 95 9.60 4.68 -13.14
N ALA A 96 9.13 5.70 -13.85
CA ALA A 96 9.91 6.90 -14.14
C ALA A 96 10.31 7.66 -12.86
N ALA A 97 9.40 7.79 -11.90
CA ALA A 97 9.67 8.40 -10.61
C ALA A 97 10.71 7.58 -9.81
N GLY A 98 10.60 6.25 -9.80
CA GLY A 98 11.57 5.37 -9.16
C GLY A 98 12.97 5.51 -9.77
N LEU A 99 13.05 5.54 -11.10
CA LEU A 99 14.32 5.72 -11.82
C LEU A 99 14.95 7.10 -11.55
N TYR A 100 14.12 8.15 -11.44
CA TYR A 100 14.56 9.51 -11.11
C TYR A 100 15.14 9.58 -9.69
N ILE A 101 14.46 8.97 -8.71
CA ILE A 101 14.93 8.91 -7.32
C ILE A 101 16.26 8.18 -7.24
N TRP A 102 16.39 7.01 -7.88
CA TRP A 102 17.63 6.25 -7.91
C TRP A 102 18.78 7.06 -8.51
N ARG A 103 18.55 7.76 -9.63
CA ARG A 103 19.56 8.66 -10.23
C ARG A 103 19.96 9.79 -9.30
N ARG A 104 19.00 10.37 -8.57
CA ARG A 104 19.24 11.46 -7.62
C ARG A 104 20.08 10.99 -6.43
N GLU A 105 19.80 9.82 -5.89
CA GLU A 105 20.57 9.23 -4.78
C GLU A 105 22.00 8.89 -5.21
N ALA A 106 22.18 8.24 -6.36
CA ALA A 106 23.51 7.95 -6.90
C ALA A 106 24.35 9.22 -7.18
N MET A 107 23.70 10.36 -7.43
CA MET A 107 24.38 11.64 -7.59
C MET A 107 24.76 12.27 -6.25
N LEU A 108 23.91 12.14 -5.22
CA LEU A 108 24.18 12.64 -3.87
C LEU A 108 25.36 11.90 -3.21
N GLU A 109 25.43 10.57 -3.34
CA GLU A 109 26.54 9.77 -2.80
C GLU A 109 27.91 10.22 -3.38
N ARG A 110 27.96 10.48 -4.69
CA ARG A 110 29.17 10.96 -5.37
C ARG A 110 29.62 12.36 -4.94
N LEU A 111 28.71 13.18 -4.44
CA LEU A 111 29.05 14.51 -3.92
C LEU A 111 29.62 14.41 -2.51
N GLN A 112 29.12 13.48 -1.69
CA GLN A 112 29.65 13.24 -0.34
C GLN A 112 31.05 12.63 -0.39
N GLU A 113 31.34 11.72 -1.32
CA GLU A 113 32.71 11.18 -1.50
C GLU A 113 33.73 12.28 -1.82
N LYS A 114 33.35 13.29 -2.61
CA LYS A 114 34.23 14.41 -2.97
C LYS A 114 34.45 15.43 -1.86
N GLU A 115 33.61 15.43 -0.83
CA GLU A 115 33.74 16.34 0.32
C GLU A 115 34.62 15.73 1.43
N HIS A 116 34.87 14.41 1.36
CA HIS A 116 35.74 13.67 2.29
C HIS A 116 37.18 13.45 1.79
N GLU A 117 37.48 13.75 0.52
CA GLU A 117 38.84 13.86 -0.05
C GLU A 117 39.42 15.28 0.12
#